data_AF-A0A7J3DLM7-F1
#
_entry.id   AF-A0A7J3DLM7-F1
#
_cell.length_a   1.000
_cell.length_b   1.000
_cell.length_c   1.000
_cell.angle_alpha   90.00
_cell.angle_beta   90.00
_cell.angle_gamma   90.00
#
_symmetry.space_group_name_H-M   'P 1'
#
loop_
_entity.id
_entity.type
_entity.pdbx_description
1 polymer ?
#
loop_
_entity_poly.entity_id
_entity_poly.type
_entity_poly.pdbx_seq_one_letter_code
_entity_poly.pdbx_strand_id
1 'polypeptide(L)'
;MKELKNILSTCQQWEEHKKVIESALFIAPGALRIDDIAKLVNVKQRHLVEKMLDELTADYKKRNTGIEIFCLDGTYQMRVKPEYLEKVRHLATTAEISKSVQRTLALIAVKEPIKQSLVIRYRNSKAYEHIKFLLEKEYIQRERAGRTYVLRTTEKFKQCFGEIKQQAPQ
;
A
#
# COMPACT_ATOMS: atom_id res chain seq x y z
N MET A 1 29.66 15.81 -34.47
CA MET A 1 29.43 14.34 -34.31
C MET A 1 29.45 13.84 -32.87
N LYS A 2 30.37 14.26 -31.98
CA LYS A 2 30.38 13.85 -30.56
C LYS A 2 29.16 14.34 -29.76
N GLU A 3 28.70 15.56 -30.00
CA GLU A 3 27.54 16.14 -29.28
C GLU A 3 26.22 15.41 -29.59
N LEU A 4 25.97 15.10 -30.86
CA LEU A 4 24.80 14.31 -31.29
C LEU A 4 24.74 12.93 -30.62
N LYS A 5 25.89 12.25 -30.48
CA LYS A 5 25.95 10.95 -29.78
C LYS A 5 25.64 11.09 -28.28
N ASN A 6 26.08 12.19 -27.65
CA ASN A 6 25.85 12.45 -26.24
C ASN A 6 24.37 12.77 -25.95
N ILE A 7 23.74 13.55 -26.83
CA ILE A 7 22.30 13.86 -26.76
C ILE A 7 21.48 12.57 -26.93
N LEU A 8 21.78 11.76 -27.94
CA LEU A 8 21.08 10.48 -28.17
C LEU A 8 21.19 9.53 -26.96
N SER A 9 22.37 9.43 -26.36
CA SER A 9 22.60 8.62 -25.15
C SER A 9 21.77 9.11 -23.96
N THR A 10 21.67 10.43 -23.79
CA THR A 10 20.92 11.03 -22.68
C THR A 10 19.42 10.82 -22.85
N CYS A 11 18.89 10.99 -24.07
CA CYS A 11 17.48 10.72 -24.38
C CYS A 11 17.12 9.25 -24.18
N GLN A 12 18.00 8.32 -24.57
CA GLN A 12 17.78 6.88 -24.34
C GLN A 12 17.72 6.55 -22.85
N GLN A 13 18.60 7.13 -22.04
CA GLN A 13 18.59 6.93 -20.60
C GLN A 13 17.35 7.52 -19.94
N TRP A 14 16.87 8.68 -20.40
CA TRP A 14 15.65 9.31 -19.91
C TRP A 14 14.43 8.41 -20.10
N GLU A 15 14.27 7.84 -21.30
CA GLU A 15 13.18 6.91 -21.59
C GLU A 15 13.29 5.61 -20.81
N GLU A 16 14.51 5.10 -20.60
CA GLU A 16 14.71 3.91 -19.78
C GLU A 16 14.33 4.16 -18.32
N HIS A 17 14.71 5.29 -17.74
CA HIS A 17 14.29 5.66 -16.40
C HIS A 17 12.77 5.78 -16.30
N LYS A 18 12.10 6.40 -17.28
CA LYS A 18 10.64 6.47 -17.32
C LYS A 18 9.99 5.08 -17.28
N LYS A 19 10.48 4.12 -18.07
CA LYS A 19 9.98 2.73 -18.07
C LYS A 19 10.20 2.02 -16.73
N VAL A 20 11.36 2.24 -16.09
CA VAL A 20 11.63 1.70 -14.76
C VAL A 20 10.70 2.30 -13.71
N ILE A 21 10.47 3.62 -13.75
CA ILE A 21 9.54 4.32 -12.85
C ILE A 21 8.11 3.81 -13.05
N GLU A 22 7.66 3.70 -14.30
CA GLU A 22 6.34 3.16 -14.66
C GLU A 22 6.15 1.75 -14.10
N SER A 23 7.15 0.87 -14.31
CA SER A 23 7.14 -0.50 -13.80
C SER A 23 7.08 -0.55 -12.28
N ALA A 24 7.83 0.34 -11.61
CA ALA A 24 7.84 0.44 -10.15
C ALA A 24 6.49 0.90 -9.61
N LEU A 25 5.87 1.91 -10.22
CA LEU A 25 4.54 2.38 -9.82
C LEU A 25 3.45 1.34 -10.06
N PHE A 26 3.59 0.50 -11.09
CA PHE A 26 2.66 -0.58 -11.39
C PHE A 26 2.74 -1.74 -10.40
N ILE A 27 3.95 -2.17 -10.02
CA ILE A 27 4.14 -3.30 -9.12
C ILE A 27 4.04 -2.93 -7.64
N ALA A 28 4.21 -1.65 -7.30
CA ALA A 28 4.17 -1.20 -5.91
C ALA A 28 2.78 -1.43 -5.28
N PRO A 29 2.71 -1.99 -4.06
CA PRO A 29 1.44 -2.21 -3.37
C PRO A 29 0.78 -0.92 -2.89
N GLY A 30 1.47 0.22 -2.97
CA GLY A 30 1.04 1.52 -2.44
C GLY A 30 1.81 2.67 -3.07
N ALA A 31 1.66 3.86 -2.50
CA ALA A 31 2.37 5.06 -2.97
C ALA A 31 3.87 4.98 -2.65
N LEU A 32 4.70 5.38 -3.61
CA LEU A 32 6.15 5.46 -3.49
C LEU A 32 6.57 6.90 -3.18
N ARG A 33 7.48 7.08 -2.23
CA ARG A 33 8.11 8.40 -2.03
C ARG A 33 9.07 8.66 -3.16
N ILE A 34 9.11 9.89 -3.64
CA ILE A 34 10.02 10.24 -4.74
C ILE A 34 11.50 10.02 -4.42
N ASP A 35 11.91 10.09 -3.15
CA ASP A 35 13.29 9.79 -2.77
C ASP A 35 13.63 8.30 -3.00
N ASP A 36 12.64 7.40 -2.89
CA ASP A 36 12.81 5.97 -3.18
C ASP A 36 12.82 5.72 -4.69
N ILE A 37 11.99 6.46 -5.45
CA ILE A 37 12.02 6.44 -6.92
C ILE A 37 13.38 6.96 -7.44
N ALA A 38 13.90 8.05 -6.86
CA ALA A 38 15.19 8.64 -7.21
C ALA A 38 16.36 7.67 -6.98
N LYS A 39 16.34 6.93 -5.86
CA LYS A 39 17.30 5.85 -5.59
C LYS A 39 17.18 4.71 -6.61
N LEU A 40 15.95 4.31 -6.97
CA LEU A 40 15.71 3.23 -7.92
C LEU A 40 16.34 3.49 -9.29
N VAL A 41 16.19 4.70 -9.82
CA VAL A 41 16.78 5.10 -11.11
C VAL A 41 18.19 5.71 -10.99
N ASN A 42 18.77 5.71 -9.79
CA ASN A 42 20.09 6.29 -9.49
C ASN A 42 20.24 7.77 -9.95
N VAL A 43 19.19 8.57 -9.78
CA VAL A 43 19.18 10.00 -10.12
C VAL A 43 19.22 10.82 -8.84
N LYS A 44 20.26 11.66 -8.67
CA LYS A 44 20.45 12.47 -7.47
C LYS A 44 19.55 13.70 -7.43
N GLN A 45 19.24 14.28 -8.60
CA GLN A 45 18.46 15.51 -8.70
C GLN A 45 16.96 15.17 -8.68
N ARG A 46 16.31 15.43 -7.54
CA ARG A 46 14.88 15.20 -7.35
C ARG A 46 14.00 15.80 -8.46
N HIS A 47 14.29 17.04 -8.87
CA HIS A 47 13.56 17.73 -9.96
C HIS A 47 13.56 16.96 -11.29
N LEU A 48 14.61 16.19 -11.60
CA LEU A 48 14.63 15.38 -12.81
C LEU A 48 13.65 14.21 -12.72
N VAL A 49 13.52 13.62 -11.53
CA VAL A 49 12.54 12.55 -11.26
C VAL A 49 11.12 13.10 -11.30
N GLU A 50 10.89 14.31 -10.74
CA GLU A 50 9.62 15.02 -10.83
C GLU A 50 9.23 15.25 -12.30
N LYS A 51 10.16 15.72 -13.14
CA LYS A 51 9.92 15.86 -14.58
C LYS A 51 9.55 14.56 -15.27
N MET A 52 10.26 13.46 -15.00
CA MET A 52 9.94 12.15 -15.58
C MET A 52 8.54 11.67 -15.17
N LEU A 53 8.16 11.92 -13.91
CA LEU A 53 6.82 11.61 -13.39
C LEU A 53 5.74 12.49 -14.00
N ASP A 54 6.01 13.78 -14.20
CA ASP A 54 5.10 14.72 -14.87
C ASP A 54 4.86 14.33 -16.33
N GLU A 55 5.93 13.96 -17.05
CA GLU A 55 5.84 13.46 -18.41
C GLU A 55 5.03 12.16 -18.48
N LEU A 56 5.32 11.18 -17.62
CA LEU A 56 4.52 9.95 -17.52
C LEU A 56 3.05 10.28 -17.23
N THR A 57 2.79 11.19 -16.28
CA THR A 57 1.42 11.60 -15.94
C THR A 57 0.71 12.22 -17.14
N ALA A 58 1.40 13.07 -17.92
CA ALA A 58 0.87 13.65 -19.15
C ALA A 58 0.64 12.60 -20.24
N ASP A 59 1.54 11.63 -20.39
CA ASP A 59 1.41 10.52 -21.34
C ASP A 59 0.15 9.68 -21.05
N TYR A 60 -0.08 9.34 -19.78
CA TYR A 60 -1.28 8.60 -19.34
C TYR A 60 -2.57 9.39 -19.53
N LYS A 61 -2.55 10.71 -19.31
CA LYS A 61 -3.68 11.60 -19.61
C LYS A 61 -3.97 11.65 -21.10
N LYS A 62 -2.93 11.82 -21.94
CA LYS A 62 -3.05 11.91 -23.41
C LYS A 62 -3.58 10.61 -24.03
N ARG A 63 -3.17 9.45 -23.50
CA ARG A 63 -3.66 8.13 -23.95
C ARG A 63 -5.15 7.88 -23.65
N ASN A 64 -5.78 8.72 -22.81
CA ASN A 64 -7.18 8.58 -22.39
C ASN A 64 -7.53 7.18 -21.85
N THR A 65 -6.72 6.68 -20.91
CA THR A 65 -6.88 5.33 -20.33
C THR A 65 -7.69 5.35 -19.02
N GLY A 66 -8.05 4.17 -18.50
CA GLY A 66 -8.73 4.01 -17.21
C GLY A 66 -7.83 4.08 -15.97
N ILE A 67 -6.52 4.24 -16.15
CA ILE A 67 -5.51 4.33 -15.08
C ILE A 67 -4.83 5.70 -15.09
N GLU A 68 -4.35 6.12 -13.93
CA GLU A 68 -3.67 7.40 -13.72
C GLU A 68 -2.48 7.25 -12.78
N ILE A 69 -1.50 8.13 -12.92
CA ILE A 69 -0.46 8.37 -11.93
C ILE A 69 -0.95 9.51 -11.04
N PHE A 70 -1.15 9.21 -9.76
CA PHE A 70 -1.61 10.14 -8.76
C PHE A 70 -0.46 10.58 -7.87
N CYS A 71 -0.37 11.88 -7.59
CA CYS A 71 0.61 12.47 -6.68
C CYS A 71 -0.11 13.11 -5.49
N LEU A 72 0.37 12.82 -4.27
CA LEU A 72 -0.06 13.45 -3.03
C LEU A 72 1.14 13.58 -2.08
N ASP A 73 1.40 14.80 -1.59
CA ASP A 73 2.44 15.09 -0.60
C ASP A 73 3.84 14.51 -0.94
N GLY A 74 4.21 14.54 -2.22
CA GLY A 74 5.50 14.03 -2.70
C GLY A 74 5.57 12.49 -2.77
N THR A 75 4.43 11.82 -2.72
CA THR A 75 4.28 10.38 -2.98
C THR A 75 3.51 10.16 -4.28
N TYR A 76 3.86 9.10 -5.01
CA TYR A 76 3.32 8.79 -6.33
C TYR A 76 2.76 7.37 -6.36
N GLN A 77 1.60 7.17 -6.98
CA GLN A 77 0.96 5.87 -7.11
C GLN A 77 0.29 5.72 -8.47
N MET A 78 0.45 4.57 -9.13
CA MET A 78 -0.40 4.20 -10.26
C MET A 78 -1.70 3.57 -9.73
N ARG A 79 -2.85 4.10 -10.17
CA ARG A 79 -4.15 3.62 -9.71
C ARG A 79 -5.21 3.68 -10.80
N VAL A 80 -6.34 3.01 -10.59
CA VAL A 80 -7.54 3.16 -11.42
C VAL A 80 -8.15 4.54 -11.18
N LYS A 81 -8.56 5.24 -12.24
CA LYS A 81 -9.23 6.54 -12.12
C LYS A 81 -10.55 6.40 -11.33
N PRO A 82 -10.92 7.41 -10.51
CA PRO A 82 -12.15 7.36 -9.69
C PRO A 82 -13.42 7.03 -10.48
N GLU A 83 -13.53 7.50 -11.71
CA GLU A 83 -14.69 7.29 -12.61
C GLU A 83 -14.92 5.82 -13.01
N TYR A 84 -13.89 4.97 -12.94
CA TYR A 84 -13.98 3.54 -13.24
C TYR A 84 -13.92 2.65 -12.00
N LEU A 85 -13.52 3.22 -10.85
CA LEU A 85 -13.22 2.47 -9.64
C LEU A 85 -14.40 1.61 -9.17
N GLU A 86 -15.62 2.17 -9.16
CA GLU A 86 -16.82 1.43 -8.74
C GLU A 86 -17.13 0.21 -9.64
N LYS A 87 -16.74 0.26 -10.92
CA LYS A 87 -16.97 -0.84 -11.87
C LYS A 87 -15.99 -1.99 -11.69
N VAL A 88 -14.77 -1.71 -11.25
CA VAL A 88 -13.68 -2.71 -11.18
C VAL A 88 -13.26 -3.06 -9.76
N ARG A 89 -13.79 -2.39 -8.72
CA ARG A 89 -13.42 -2.63 -7.32
C ARG A 89 -13.58 -4.10 -6.91
N HIS A 90 -14.56 -4.81 -7.46
CA HIS A 90 -14.80 -6.23 -7.18
C HIS A 90 -13.65 -7.16 -7.65
N LEU A 91 -12.76 -6.69 -8.54
CA LEU A 91 -11.60 -7.43 -9.03
C LEU A 91 -10.34 -7.20 -8.18
N ALA A 92 -10.31 -6.15 -7.35
CA ALA A 92 -9.16 -5.88 -6.51
C ALA A 92 -8.93 -7.07 -5.55
N THR A 93 -7.80 -7.75 -5.68
CA THR A 93 -7.44 -8.92 -4.84
C THR A 93 -6.91 -8.52 -3.46
N THR A 94 -7.17 -7.30 -3.00
CA THR A 94 -7.41 -7.12 -1.58
C THR A 94 -8.72 -7.81 -1.30
N ALA A 95 -8.69 -9.01 -0.72
CA ALA A 95 -9.79 -9.46 0.10
C ALA A 95 -10.04 -8.33 1.10
N GLU A 96 -10.93 -7.40 0.75
CA GLU A 96 -11.28 -6.27 1.60
C GLU A 96 -11.66 -6.94 2.89
N ILE A 97 -10.83 -6.74 3.91
CA ILE A 97 -11.19 -7.11 5.27
C ILE A 97 -12.55 -6.44 5.44
N SER A 98 -13.63 -7.22 5.52
CA SER A 98 -14.97 -6.62 5.50
C SER A 98 -15.05 -5.61 6.64
N LYS A 99 -15.92 -4.59 6.54
CA LYS A 99 -16.09 -3.62 7.64
C LYS A 99 -16.37 -4.29 9.00
N SER A 100 -16.91 -5.51 9.00
CA SER A 100 -17.10 -6.32 10.20
C SER A 100 -15.78 -6.92 10.73
N VAL A 101 -14.95 -7.48 9.84
CA VAL A 101 -13.64 -8.02 10.20
C VAL A 101 -12.67 -6.90 10.58
N GLN A 102 -12.68 -5.76 9.89
CA GLN A 102 -11.81 -4.61 10.18
C GLN A 102 -12.02 -4.09 11.59
N ARG A 103 -13.27 -3.96 12.04
CA ARG A 103 -13.54 -3.54 13.41
C ARG A 103 -13.11 -4.57 14.46
N THR A 104 -13.06 -5.86 14.09
CA THR A 104 -12.50 -6.91 14.97
C THR A 104 -10.98 -6.80 15.03
N LEU A 105 -10.33 -6.58 13.88
CA LEU A 105 -8.90 -6.31 13.79
C LEU A 105 -8.51 -5.05 14.58
N ALA A 106 -9.24 -3.95 14.43
CA ALA A 106 -9.02 -2.70 15.16
C ALA A 106 -9.15 -2.90 16.68
N LEU A 107 -10.15 -3.67 17.13
CA LEU A 107 -10.28 -4.02 18.55
C LEU A 107 -9.05 -4.78 19.06
N ILE A 108 -8.52 -5.73 18.29
CA ILE A 108 -7.32 -6.49 18.65
C ILE A 108 -6.11 -5.56 18.69
N ALA A 109 -5.89 -4.75 17.66
CA ALA A 109 -4.74 -3.84 17.57
C ALA A 109 -4.73 -2.78 18.68
N VAL A 110 -5.89 -2.30 19.11
CA VAL A 110 -5.99 -1.32 20.21
C VAL A 110 -5.79 -1.96 21.58
N LYS A 111 -6.19 -3.23 21.77
CA LYS A 111 -6.18 -3.89 23.08
C LYS A 111 -5.14 -5.00 23.21
N GLU A 112 -4.26 -5.16 22.24
CA GLU A 112 -3.24 -6.21 22.30
C GLU A 112 -2.27 -5.96 23.46
N PRO A 113 -1.85 -7.01 24.20
CA PRO A 113 -2.32 -8.39 24.09
C PRO A 113 -3.74 -8.60 24.66
N ILE A 114 -4.63 -9.24 23.89
CA ILE A 114 -6.03 -9.50 24.31
C ILE A 114 -6.39 -10.99 24.24
N LYS A 115 -7.10 -11.52 25.25
CA LYS A 115 -7.63 -12.89 25.22
C LYS A 115 -8.67 -13.04 24.11
N GLN A 116 -8.59 -14.12 23.33
CA GLN A 116 -9.54 -14.44 22.26
C GLN A 116 -10.99 -14.46 22.78
N SER A 117 -11.22 -15.02 23.98
CA SER A 117 -12.53 -15.05 24.63
C SER A 117 -13.11 -13.65 24.89
N LEU A 118 -12.27 -12.65 25.20
CA LEU A 118 -12.69 -11.27 25.39
C LEU A 118 -13.06 -10.61 24.05
N VAL A 119 -12.30 -10.86 22.99
CA VAL A 119 -12.64 -10.38 21.64
C VAL A 119 -14.01 -10.90 21.22
N ILE A 120 -14.27 -12.19 21.43
CA ILE A 120 -15.56 -12.81 21.13
C ILE A 120 -16.68 -12.19 21.96
N ARG A 121 -16.43 -11.93 23.26
CA ARG A 121 -17.40 -11.25 24.13
C ARG A 121 -17.72 -9.82 23.67
N TYR A 122 -16.72 -9.04 23.24
CA TYR A 122 -16.92 -7.68 22.76
C TYR A 122 -17.61 -7.59 21.40
N ARG A 123 -17.44 -8.61 20.55
CA ARG A 123 -17.87 -8.55 19.15
C ARG A 123 -19.11 -9.37 18.84
N ASN A 124 -19.37 -10.47 19.59
CA ASN A 124 -20.29 -11.59 19.35
C ASN A 124 -19.65 -12.83 18.68
N SER A 125 -20.45 -13.89 18.48
CA SER A 125 -20.03 -15.19 17.92
C SER A 125 -19.40 -15.11 16.52
N LYS A 126 -19.71 -14.09 15.70
CA LYS A 126 -19.07 -13.90 14.39
C LYS A 126 -17.57 -13.62 14.49
N ALA A 127 -17.08 -13.20 15.67
CA ALA A 127 -15.66 -12.99 15.90
C ALA A 127 -14.80 -14.24 15.69
N TYR A 128 -15.36 -15.45 15.84
CA TYR A 128 -14.62 -16.68 15.57
C TYR A 128 -14.16 -16.76 14.11
N GLU A 129 -15.06 -16.48 13.16
CA GLU A 129 -14.75 -16.47 11.73
C GLU A 129 -13.79 -15.33 11.38
N HIS A 130 -14.01 -14.14 11.97
CA HIS A 130 -13.11 -13.01 11.76
C HIS A 130 -11.69 -13.32 12.24
N ILE A 131 -11.53 -13.91 13.42
CA ILE A 131 -10.21 -14.27 13.99
C ILE A 131 -9.55 -15.33 13.11
N LYS A 132 -10.29 -16.34 12.64
CA LYS A 132 -9.77 -17.36 11.72
C LYS A 132 -9.23 -16.72 10.44
N PHE A 133 -10.02 -15.85 9.79
CA PHE A 133 -9.61 -15.12 8.60
C PHE A 133 -8.38 -14.25 8.85
N LEU A 134 -8.34 -13.52 9.97
CA LEU A 134 -7.21 -12.63 10.30
C LEU A 134 -5.91 -13.41 10.58
N LEU A 135 -6.00 -14.61 11.14
CA LEU A 135 -4.87 -15.53 11.31
C LEU A 135 -4.41 -16.09 9.96
N GLU A 136 -5.32 -16.55 9.10
CA GLU A 136 -5.02 -17.05 7.75
C GLU A 136 -4.36 -16.00 6.86
N LYS A 137 -4.74 -14.72 7.04
CA LYS A 137 -4.12 -13.58 6.35
C LYS A 137 -2.91 -13.02 7.08
N GLU A 138 -2.51 -13.61 8.20
CA GLU A 138 -1.34 -13.23 8.99
C GLU A 138 -1.36 -11.77 9.47
N TYR A 139 -2.54 -11.16 9.63
CA TYR A 139 -2.66 -9.83 10.23
C TYR A 139 -2.57 -9.89 11.77
N ILE A 140 -2.87 -11.05 12.35
CA ILE A 140 -2.73 -11.32 13.77
C ILE A 140 -2.03 -12.65 13.99
N GLN A 141 -1.45 -12.82 15.17
CA GLN A 141 -0.91 -14.06 15.68
C GLN A 141 -1.56 -14.43 17.01
N ARG A 142 -1.45 -15.70 17.41
CA ARG A 142 -2.01 -16.18 18.68
C ARG A 142 -1.02 -17.04 19.45
N GLU A 143 -1.05 -16.88 20.77
CA GLU A 143 -0.25 -17.68 21.72
C GLU A 143 -1.18 -18.37 22.71
N ARG A 144 -0.84 -19.60 23.11
CA ARG A 144 -1.67 -20.38 24.03
C ARG A 144 -1.54 -19.83 25.45
N ALA A 145 -2.68 -19.52 26.07
CA ALA A 145 -2.77 -19.06 27.45
C ALA A 145 -3.81 -19.88 28.22
N GLY A 146 -3.36 -21.00 28.82
CA GLY A 146 -4.22 -21.95 29.51
C GLY A 146 -5.26 -22.59 28.57
N ARG A 147 -6.55 -22.35 28.86
CA ARG A 147 -7.70 -22.83 28.06
C ARG A 147 -8.13 -21.87 26.94
N THR A 148 -7.42 -20.77 26.73
CA THR A 148 -7.71 -19.80 25.66
C THR A 148 -6.44 -19.40 24.93
N TYR A 149 -6.57 -18.47 23.98
CA TYR A 149 -5.46 -17.86 23.26
C TYR A 149 -5.37 -16.37 23.59
N VAL A 150 -4.17 -15.81 23.51
CA VAL A 150 -3.91 -14.37 23.51
C VAL A 150 -3.56 -13.96 22.09
N LEU A 151 -4.16 -12.87 21.61
CA LEU A 151 -4.00 -12.34 20.26
C LEU A 151 -3.12 -11.09 20.27
N ARG A 152 -2.29 -10.96 19.23
CA ARG A 152 -1.41 -9.80 18.94
C ARG A 152 -1.41 -9.51 17.44
N THR A 153 -1.14 -8.28 17.04
CA THR A 153 -0.87 -7.94 15.64
C THR A 153 0.50 -8.44 15.21
N THR A 154 0.69 -8.62 13.91
CA THR A 154 1.96 -9.06 13.30
C THR A 154 2.70 -7.88 12.67
N GLU A 155 3.93 -8.13 12.20
CA GLU A 155 4.68 -7.13 11.44
C GLU A 155 4.00 -6.77 10.11
N LYS A 156 3.33 -7.76 9.47
CA LYS A 156 2.51 -7.54 8.27
C LYS A 156 1.40 -6.52 8.51
N PHE A 157 0.75 -6.58 9.67
CA PHE A 157 -0.25 -5.57 10.04
C PHE A 157 0.37 -4.16 10.09
N LYS A 158 1.52 -4.00 10.74
CA LYS A 158 2.19 -2.69 10.83
C LYS A 158 2.60 -2.14 9.46
N GLN A 159 3.09 -3.00 8.56
CA GLN A 159 3.43 -2.61 7.19
C GLN A 159 2.20 -2.12 6.41
N CYS A 160 1.04 -2.76 6.61
CA CYS A 160 -0.20 -2.38 5.92
C CYS A 160 -0.95 -1.20 6.55
N PHE A 161 -0.89 -1.02 7.87
CA PHE A 161 -1.76 -0.09 8.61
C PHE A 161 -1.00 0.94 9.48
N GLY A 162 0.32 0.82 9.61
CA GLY A 162 1.15 1.64 10.50
C GLY A 162 1.11 1.22 11.97
N GLU A 163 1.80 1.99 12.83
CA GLU A 163 1.79 1.79 14.28
C GLU A 163 0.57 2.47 14.92
N ILE A 164 -0.25 1.71 15.65
CA ILE A 164 -1.32 2.29 16.48
C ILE A 164 -0.73 2.69 17.83
N LYS A 165 -0.47 3.98 18.02
CA LYS A 165 -0.02 4.53 19.32
C LYS A 165 -1.17 4.44 20.33
N GLN A 166 -0.92 3.79 21.46
CA GLN A 166 -1.85 3.77 22.58
C GLN A 166 -2.00 5.19 23.14
N GLN A 167 -3.13 5.85 22.90
CA GLN A 167 -3.55 6.95 23.77
C GLN A 167 -4.20 6.32 24.99
N ALA A 168 -3.52 6.42 26.15
CA ALA A 168 -4.15 6.13 27.43
C ALA A 168 -5.38 7.06 27.57
N PRO A 169 -6.56 6.54 27.94
CA PRO A 169 -7.69 7.41 28.24
C PRO A 169 -7.30 8.30 29.43
N GLN A 170 -7.47 9.62 29.25
CA GLN A 170 -7.51 10.59 30.35
C GLN A 170 -8.72 10.33 31.24
#